data_AF-A0A9D5NCM3-F1
#
_entry.id   AF-A0A9D5NCM3-F1
#
_cell.length_a   1.000
_cell.length_b   1.000
_cell.length_c   1.000
_cell.angle_alpha   90.00
_cell.angle_beta   90.00
_cell.angle_gamma   90.00
#
_symmetry.space_group_name_H-M   'P 1'
#
loop_
_entity.id
_entity.type
_entity.pdbx_description
1 polymer ?
#
loop_
_entity_poly.entity_id
_entity_poly.type
_entity_poly.pdbx_seq_one_letter_code
_entity_poly.pdbx_strand_id
1 'polypeptide(L)'
;MITVTIYGLDQFVVGRLSREMTSSLADIYECDKEEIIFIAPESMVFHNGVEQTSWNTVVKVEAPKKVAVLQDDVAKIIMQFIKGLSINVQVVFSYFSQDNFYEQLNDDYPRYIENENIVNFEEERYDEDIEEGEGDDQIFTGDIFKDFNK
;
A
#
# COMPACT_ATOMS: atom_id res chain seq x y z
N MET A 1 -5.68 12.48 15.21
CA MET A 1 -5.50 11.78 13.93
C MET A 1 -4.17 12.14 13.29
N ILE A 2 -3.48 11.14 12.74
CA ILE A 2 -2.24 11.23 11.98
C ILE A 2 -2.48 10.51 10.64
N THR A 3 -2.17 11.18 9.54
CA THR A 3 -2.38 10.64 8.19
C THR A 3 -1.05 10.47 7.48
N VAL A 4 -0.80 9.27 6.97
CA VAL A 4 0.40 8.91 6.21
C VAL A 4 -0.01 8.62 4.77
N THR A 5 0.27 9.54 3.86
CA THR A 5 0.02 9.35 2.43
C THR A 5 1.32 8.93 1.74
N ILE A 6 1.27 7.83 0.98
CA ILE A 6 2.44 7.28 0.30
C ILE A 6 2.25 7.34 -1.22
N TYR A 7 3.10 8.09 -1.90
CA TYR A 7 3.14 8.18 -3.36
C TYR A 7 4.31 7.35 -3.93
N GLY A 8 4.11 6.78 -5.10
CA GLY A 8 5.15 6.04 -5.82
C GLY A 8 5.37 4.61 -5.32
N LEU A 9 4.41 4.04 -4.60
CA LEU A 9 4.34 2.61 -4.28
C LEU A 9 2.96 2.06 -4.66
N ASP A 10 2.91 0.77 -5.01
CA ASP A 10 1.67 0.06 -5.28
C ASP A 10 0.78 -0.05 -4.03
N GLN A 11 -0.54 0.00 -4.22
CA GLN A 11 -1.52 0.02 -3.14
C GLN A 11 -1.49 -1.24 -2.25
N PHE A 12 -1.16 -2.41 -2.79
CA PHE A 12 -1.04 -3.65 -2.01
C PHE A 12 0.21 -3.62 -1.14
N VAL A 13 1.29 -3.03 -1.65
CA VAL A 13 2.50 -2.78 -0.86
C VAL A 13 2.20 -1.82 0.29
N VAL A 14 1.47 -0.74 0.02
CA VAL A 14 1.06 0.21 1.08
C VAL A 14 0.12 -0.45 2.09
N GLY A 15 -0.81 -1.31 1.65
CA GLY A 15 -1.67 -2.09 2.54
C GLY A 15 -0.91 -3.05 3.45
N ARG A 16 0.16 -3.67 2.96
CA ARG A 16 1.06 -4.47 3.82
C ARG A 16 1.82 -3.57 4.81
N LEU A 17 2.38 -2.46 4.32
CA LEU A 17 3.12 -1.50 5.14
C LEU A 17 2.24 -0.92 6.26
N SER A 18 0.99 -0.58 5.98
CA SER A 18 0.09 -0.03 7.01
C SER A 18 -0.10 -1.03 8.14
N ARG A 19 -0.32 -2.31 7.84
CA ARG A 19 -0.43 -3.37 8.85
C ARG A 19 0.82 -3.52 9.71
N GLU A 20 2.01 -3.43 9.11
CA GLU A 20 3.28 -3.63 9.80
C GLU A 20 3.73 -2.39 10.59
N MET A 21 3.48 -1.19 10.06
CA MET A 21 4.00 0.07 10.58
C MET A 21 3.08 0.75 11.60
N THR A 22 1.76 0.47 11.57
CA THR A 22 0.77 1.14 12.44
C THR A 22 1.14 1.05 13.91
N SER A 23 1.55 -0.13 14.40
CA SER A 23 1.88 -0.30 15.83
C SER A 23 3.07 0.56 16.23
N SER A 24 4.14 0.58 15.42
CA SER A 24 5.33 1.41 15.71
C SER A 24 5.03 2.91 15.68
N LEU A 25 4.14 3.36 14.79
CA LEU A 25 3.73 4.76 14.75
C LEU A 25 2.82 5.12 15.93
N ALA A 26 1.88 4.26 16.29
CA ALA A 26 1.02 4.47 17.46
C ALA A 26 1.85 4.57 18.75
N ASP A 27 2.84 3.68 18.90
CA ASP A 27 3.73 3.66 20.06
C ASP A 27 4.55 4.96 20.17
N ILE A 28 5.16 5.43 19.08
CA ILE A 28 5.98 6.66 19.13
C ILE A 28 5.13 7.91 19.34
N TYR A 29 3.93 7.95 18.78
CA TYR A 29 3.02 9.08 18.94
C TYR A 29 2.22 9.06 20.24
N GLU A 30 2.33 7.98 21.03
CA GLU A 30 1.54 7.73 22.24
C GLU A 30 0.03 7.88 21.98
N CYS A 31 -0.47 7.25 20.91
CA CYS A 31 -1.87 7.30 20.52
C CYS A 31 -2.45 5.92 20.20
N ASP A 32 -3.77 5.84 20.11
CA ASP A 32 -4.44 4.63 19.66
C ASP A 32 -4.10 4.32 18.19
N LYS A 33 -4.10 3.03 17.82
CA LYS A 33 -3.83 2.60 16.44
C LYS A 33 -4.86 3.15 15.46
N GLU A 34 -6.09 3.34 15.92
CA GLU A 34 -7.18 3.97 15.19
C GLU A 34 -6.92 5.43 14.82
N GLU A 35 -5.97 6.09 15.49
CA GLU A 35 -5.59 7.46 15.14
C GLU A 35 -4.61 7.53 13.95
N ILE A 36 -4.10 6.39 13.47
CA ILE A 36 -3.16 6.31 12.35
C ILE A 36 -3.89 5.84 11.09
N ILE A 37 -3.85 6.67 10.05
CA ILE A 37 -4.48 6.36 8.76
C ILE A 37 -3.41 6.33 7.67
N PHE A 38 -3.47 5.31 6.81
CA PHE A 38 -2.65 5.23 5.60
C PHE A 38 -3.49 5.50 4.37
N ILE A 39 -2.96 6.30 3.44
CA ILE A 39 -3.57 6.59 2.15
C ILE A 39 -2.59 6.19 1.06
N ALA A 40 -3.08 5.41 0.09
CA ALA A 40 -2.33 4.98 -1.10
C ALA A 40 -3.03 5.54 -2.35
N PRO A 41 -2.70 6.75 -2.81
CA PRO A 41 -3.31 7.30 -4.01
C PRO A 41 -2.85 6.54 -5.25
N GLU A 42 -3.80 6.14 -6.10
CA GLU A 42 -3.49 5.59 -7.42
C GLU A 42 -2.88 6.70 -8.30
N SER A 43 -1.56 6.74 -8.34
CA SER A 43 -0.81 7.83 -8.95
C SER A 43 0.54 7.35 -9.43
N MET A 44 0.98 7.93 -10.54
CA MET A 44 2.34 7.75 -11.06
C MET A 44 3.22 8.93 -10.63
N VAL A 45 4.47 8.63 -10.28
CA VAL A 45 5.46 9.67 -9.98
C VAL A 45 6.25 9.97 -11.24
N PHE A 46 6.38 11.24 -11.60
CA PHE A 46 7.20 11.67 -12.75
C PHE A 46 8.26 12.68 -12.34
N HIS A 47 9.43 12.61 -12.98
CA HIS A 47 10.45 13.63 -12.92
C HIS A 47 10.98 13.92 -14.32
N ASN A 48 10.90 15.18 -14.76
CA ASN A 48 11.34 15.62 -16.09
C ASN A 48 10.78 14.77 -17.25
N GLY A 49 9.49 14.42 -17.17
CA GLY A 49 8.80 13.60 -18.20
C GLY A 49 9.11 12.11 -18.14
N VAL A 50 9.90 11.63 -17.19
CA VAL A 50 10.22 10.21 -16.99
C VAL A 50 9.44 9.68 -15.79
N GLU A 51 8.85 8.49 -15.96
CA GLU A 51 8.14 7.73 -14.93
C GLU A 51 9.13 7.25 -13.84
N GLN A 52 8.75 7.33 -12.57
CA GLN A 52 9.61 7.13 -11.39
C GLN A 52 8.94 6.31 -10.27
N THR A 53 7.81 5.69 -10.52
CA THR A 53 7.12 4.84 -9.53
C THR A 53 8.04 3.70 -9.13
N SER A 54 8.08 3.38 -7.84
CA SER A 54 9.07 2.46 -7.22
C SER A 54 10.53 2.92 -7.27
N TRP A 55 10.86 4.01 -7.97
CA TRP A 55 12.18 4.64 -7.91
C TRP A 55 12.22 5.75 -6.85
N ASN A 56 11.25 6.66 -6.90
CA ASN A 56 11.10 7.75 -5.94
C ASN A 56 9.79 7.60 -5.17
N THR A 57 9.89 7.34 -3.87
CA THR A 57 8.74 7.35 -2.96
C THR A 57 8.70 8.65 -2.18
N VAL A 58 7.52 9.26 -2.14
CA VAL A 58 7.25 10.44 -1.33
C VAL A 58 6.21 10.08 -0.28
N VAL A 59 6.59 10.18 0.98
CA VAL A 59 5.69 10.00 2.12
C VAL A 59 5.35 11.38 2.67
N LYS A 60 4.05 11.66 2.78
CA LYS A 60 3.55 12.84 3.47
C LYS A 60 2.92 12.42 4.79
N VAL A 61 3.32 13.07 5.87
CA VAL A 61 2.78 12.85 7.21
C VAL A 61 2.07 14.13 7.65
N GLU A 62 0.75 14.04 7.80
CA GLU A 62 -0.08 15.12 8.32
C GLU A 62 -0.43 14.81 9.78
N ALA A 63 -0.06 15.70 10.70
CA ALA A 63 -0.21 15.44 12.13
C ALA A 63 -0.47 16.72 12.95
N PRO A 64 -1.01 16.61 14.18
CA PRO A 64 -1.19 17.76 15.06
C PRO A 64 0.15 18.38 15.45
N LYS A 65 0.19 19.72 15.60
CA LYS A 65 1.45 20.42 15.90
C LYS A 65 2.14 19.95 17.19
N LYS A 66 1.39 19.45 18.18
CA LYS A 66 1.96 18.95 19.45
C LYS A 66 2.97 17.81 19.27
N VAL A 67 2.83 17.00 18.21
CA VAL A 67 3.74 15.86 17.96
C VAL A 67 4.92 16.20 17.05
N ALA A 68 5.08 17.47 16.67
CA ALA A 68 6.17 17.88 15.76
C ALA A 68 7.57 17.61 16.30
N VAL A 69 7.71 17.52 17.63
CA VAL A 69 8.98 17.18 18.29
C VAL A 69 9.44 15.74 17.99
N LEU A 70 8.54 14.86 17.54
CA LEU A 70 8.82 13.44 17.28
C LEU A 70 9.24 13.16 15.83
N GLN A 71 9.30 14.19 14.97
CA GLN A 71 9.42 14.03 13.52
C GLN A 71 10.65 13.21 13.09
N ASP A 72 11.79 13.41 13.76
CA ASP A 72 13.05 12.80 13.37
C ASP A 72 13.03 11.29 13.62
N ASP A 73 12.40 10.87 14.71
CA ASP A 73 12.27 9.46 15.05
C ASP A 73 11.16 8.79 14.23
N VAL A 74 10.05 9.48 13.96
CA VAL A 74 9.03 9.02 13.01
C VAL A 74 9.62 8.85 11.61
N ALA A 75 10.46 9.78 11.14
CA ALA A 75 11.12 9.69 9.84
C ALA A 75 12.00 8.45 9.76
N LYS A 76 12.78 8.14 10.81
CA LYS A 76 13.61 6.93 10.87
C LYS A 76 12.76 5.66 10.77
N ILE A 77 11.64 5.60 11.49
CA ILE A 77 10.70 4.46 11.44
C ILE A 77 10.19 4.28 10.01
N ILE A 78 9.63 5.33 9.41
CA ILE A 78 9.08 5.28 8.05
C ILE A 78 10.15 4.84 7.03
N MET A 79 11.34 5.43 7.10
CA MET A 79 12.45 5.07 6.20
C MET A 79 12.91 3.63 6.39
N GLN A 80 12.87 3.10 7.61
CA GLN A 80 13.20 1.70 7.89
C GLN A 80 12.19 0.74 7.24
N PHE A 81 10.90 1.02 7.34
CA PHE A 81 9.85 0.18 6.74
C PHE A 81 9.85 0.24 5.21
N ILE A 82 10.19 1.39 4.62
CA ILE A 82 10.22 1.55 3.15
C ILE A 82 11.55 1.06 2.55
N LYS A 83 12.55 0.78 3.39
CA LYS A 83 13.87 0.34 2.95
C LYS A 83 13.78 -0.87 2.02
N GLY A 84 14.30 -0.72 0.81
CA GLY A 84 14.33 -1.79 -0.20
C GLY A 84 13.07 -1.90 -1.05
N LEU A 85 12.03 -1.10 -0.78
CA LEU A 85 10.85 -0.99 -1.65
C LEU A 85 11.04 0.07 -2.74
N SER A 86 11.87 1.08 -2.46
CA SER A 86 12.24 2.15 -3.41
C SER A 86 13.70 2.53 -3.30
N ILE A 87 14.24 3.10 -4.39
CA ILE A 87 15.62 3.57 -4.45
C ILE A 87 15.80 4.85 -3.62
N ASN A 88 14.89 5.80 -3.78
CA ASN A 88 14.90 7.07 -3.06
C ASN A 88 13.61 7.22 -2.26
N VAL A 89 13.74 7.75 -1.03
CA VAL A 89 12.62 7.98 -0.12
C VAL A 89 12.70 9.40 0.42
N GLN A 90 11.59 10.12 0.36
CA GLN A 90 11.43 11.43 0.97
C GLN A 90 10.29 11.36 1.97
N VAL A 91 10.47 11.95 3.15
CA VAL A 91 9.42 12.09 4.17
C VAL A 91 9.19 13.57 4.42
N VAL A 92 7.96 14.03 4.24
CA VAL A 92 7.56 15.42 4.38
C VAL A 92 6.50 15.51 5.47
N PHE A 93 6.72 16.39 6.45
CA PHE A 93 5.78 16.62 7.54
C PHE A 93 5.00 17.92 7.33
N SER A 94 3.68 17.81 7.50
CA SER A 94 2.76 18.95 7.53
C SER A 94 2.03 18.93 8.87
N TYR A 95 2.14 20.02 9.62
CA TYR A 95 1.52 20.12 10.94
C TYR A 95 0.33 21.06 10.95
N PHE A 96 -0.78 20.61 11.53
CA PHE A 96 -1.98 21.44 11.71
C PHE A 96 -2.21 21.82 13.18
N SER A 97 -2.84 22.97 13.40
CA SER A 97 -3.37 23.33 14.72
C SER A 97 -4.51 22.38 15.08
N GLN A 98 -4.61 21.96 16.33
CA GLN A 98 -5.71 21.13 16.83
C GLN A 98 -7.07 21.79 16.59
N ASP A 99 -7.13 23.13 16.59
CA ASP A 99 -8.36 23.88 16.33
C ASP A 99 -8.82 23.82 14.86
N ASN A 100 -7.96 23.34 13.95
CA ASN A 100 -8.24 23.21 12.52
C ASN A 100 -8.64 21.76 12.14
N PHE A 101 -9.04 20.96 13.13
CA PHE A 101 -9.45 19.57 12.94
C PHE A 101 -10.88 19.39 13.44
N TYR A 102 -11.71 18.78 12.60
CA TYR A 102 -13.10 18.44 12.91
C TYR A 102 -13.34 16.98 12.55
N GLU A 103 -14.09 16.30 13.40
CA GLU A 103 -14.35 14.88 13.31
C GLU A 103 -15.82 14.62 13.66
N GLN A 104 -16.42 13.67 12.94
CA GLN A 104 -17.72 13.10 13.27
C GLN A 104 -17.57 11.59 13.17
N LEU A 105 -17.79 10.90 14.28
CA LEU A 105 -17.85 9.45 14.34
C LEU A 105 -19.31 9.00 14.32
N ASN A 106 -19.54 7.81 13.78
CA ASN A 106 -20.83 7.15 13.84
C ASN A 106 -20.76 6.06 14.91
N ASP A 107 -21.41 6.27 16.05
CA ASP A 107 -21.38 5.35 17.19
C ASP A 107 -22.12 4.03 16.91
N ASP A 108 -22.91 3.95 15.84
CA ASP A 108 -23.63 2.73 15.45
C ASP A 108 -22.72 1.70 14.72
N TYR A 109 -21.51 2.10 14.32
CA TYR A 109 -20.59 1.26 13.55
C TYR A 109 -19.16 1.33 14.11
N PRO A 110 -18.36 0.25 13.96
CA PRO A 110 -16.93 0.35 14.25
C PRO A 110 -16.30 1.40 13.33
N ARG A 111 -15.32 2.15 13.86
CA ARG A 111 -14.63 3.21 13.11
C ARG A 111 -13.93 2.69 11.86
N TYR A 112 -13.38 1.47 11.94
CA TYR A 112 -12.73 0.78 10.83
C TYR A 112 -13.31 -0.61 10.63
N ILE A 113 -13.25 -1.09 9.38
CA ILE A 113 -13.60 -2.47 9.03
C ILE A 113 -12.44 -3.37 9.46
N GLU A 114 -12.72 -4.42 10.21
CA GLU A 114 -11.72 -5.43 10.57
C GLU A 114 -11.68 -6.56 9.54
N ASN A 115 -10.57 -7.32 9.50
CA ASN A 115 -10.43 -8.43 8.55
C ASN A 115 -11.56 -9.46 8.66
N GLU A 116 -12.11 -9.64 9.86
CA GLU A 116 -13.23 -10.55 10.13
C GLU A 116 -14.55 -10.10 9.47
N ASN A 117 -14.65 -8.82 9.11
CA ASN A 117 -15.83 -8.23 8.47
C ASN A 117 -15.68 -8.09 6.95
N ILE A 118 -14.51 -8.44 6.39
CA ILE A 118 -14.29 -8.41 4.95
C ILE A 118 -15.00 -9.62 4.33
N VAL A 119 -16.06 -9.36 3.57
CA VAL A 119 -16.70 -10.39 2.74
C VAL A 119 -15.75 -10.69 1.58
N ASN A 120 -15.07 -11.83 1.66
CA ASN A 120 -14.33 -12.36 0.52
C ASN A 120 -15.37 -12.81 -0.52
N PHE A 121 -15.61 -11.97 -1.52
CA PHE A 121 -16.06 -12.48 -2.81
C PHE A 121 -14.86 -13.21 -3.42
N GLU A 122 -14.57 -14.41 -2.91
CA GLU A 122 -13.96 -15.39 -3.80
C GLU A 122 -14.93 -15.46 -4.97
N GLU A 123 -14.49 -15.01 -6.15
CA GLU A 123 -15.15 -15.42 -7.38
C GLU A 123 -15.32 -16.92 -7.22
N GLU A 124 -16.58 -17.39 -7.17
CA GLU A 124 -16.91 -18.75 -7.48
C GLU A 124 -16.34 -18.97 -8.88
N ARG A 125 -15.05 -19.32 -8.96
CA ARG A 125 -14.57 -20.17 -10.02
C ARG A 125 -15.44 -21.39 -9.83
N TYR A 126 -16.45 -21.49 -10.68
CA TYR A 126 -17.03 -22.76 -11.01
C TYR A 126 -15.83 -23.66 -11.27
N ASP A 127 -15.54 -24.55 -10.32
CA ASP A 127 -14.82 -25.78 -10.58
C ASP A 127 -15.70 -26.53 -11.57
N GLU A 128 -15.64 -26.12 -12.84
CA GLU A 128 -15.84 -27.08 -13.91
C GLU A 128 -14.71 -28.08 -13.70
N ASP A 129 -15.08 -29.22 -13.13
CA ASP A 129 -14.32 -30.45 -13.16
C ASP A 129 -13.80 -30.64 -14.59
N ILE A 130 -12.60 -30.14 -14.86
CA ILE A 130 -11.82 -30.57 -16.02
C ILE A 130 -11.42 -31.99 -15.63
N GLU A 131 -12.26 -32.97 -15.98
CA GLU A 131 -11.81 -34.34 -16.15
C GLU A 131 -10.51 -34.27 -16.95
N GLU A 132 -9.41 -34.74 -16.37
CA GLU A 132 -8.16 -35.03 -17.10
C GLU A 132 -8.49 -36.11 -18.14
N GLY A 133 -9.11 -35.69 -19.24
CA GLY A 133 -9.18 -36.46 -20.46
C GLY A 133 -7.79 -36.54 -21.04
N GLU A 134 -7.32 -37.76 -21.31
CA GLU A 134 -6.16 -38.02 -22.15
C GLU A 134 -6.37 -37.31 -23.51
N GLY A 135 -5.84 -36.10 -23.64
CA GLY A 135 -5.92 -35.25 -24.81
C GLY A 135 -4.55 -34.68 -25.12
N ASP A 136 -4.11 -34.84 -26.36
CA ASP A 136 -2.78 -34.55 -26.93
C ASP A 136 -2.35 -33.06 -26.89
N ASP A 137 -2.43 -32.37 -25.76
CA ASP A 137 -1.98 -30.97 -25.60
C ASP A 137 -0.49 -30.89 -25.21
N GLN A 138 0.35 -31.76 -25.78
CA GLN A 138 1.79 -31.49 -25.78
C GLN A 138 2.07 -30.37 -26.77
N ILE A 139 2.55 -29.23 -26.24
CA ILE A 139 3.04 -28.11 -27.05
C ILE A 139 4.05 -28.66 -28.06
N PHE A 140 3.70 -28.60 -29.35
CA PHE A 140 4.55 -29.07 -30.44
C PHE A 140 5.83 -28.23 -30.49
N THR A 141 6.96 -28.84 -30.12
CA THR A 141 8.29 -28.19 -30.11
C THR A 141 9.08 -28.44 -31.39
N GLY A 142 8.46 -29.01 -32.43
CA GLY A 142 9.08 -29.24 -33.73
C GLY A 142 9.05 -28.01 -34.64
N ASP A 143 9.98 -27.95 -35.60
CA ASP A 143 9.99 -26.92 -36.65
C ASP A 143 8.96 -27.27 -37.74
N ILE A 144 7.85 -26.52 -37.77
CA ILE A 144 6.68 -26.78 -38.62
C ILE A 144 6.93 -26.48 -40.11
N PHE A 145 8.06 -25.85 -40.46
CA PHE A 145 8.37 -25.45 -41.85
C PHE A 145 9.41 -26.35 -42.52
N LYS A 146 9.84 -27.44 -41.87
CA LYS A 146 10.93 -28.30 -42.36
C LYS A 146 10.71 -28.86 -43.77
N ASP A 147 9.46 -29.06 -44.17
CA ASP A 147 9.10 -29.62 -45.48
C ASP A 147 8.53 -28.57 -46.47
N PHE A 148 8.52 -27.29 -46.13
CA PHE A 148 7.93 -26.24 -46.98
C PHE A 148 8.82 -25.81 -48.16
N ASN A 149 10.10 -26.22 -48.18
CA ASN A 149 11.08 -25.84 -49.19
C ASN A 149 11.70 -27.03 -49.95
N LYS A 150 10.95 -28.13 -50.13
CA LYS A 150 11.33 -29.24 -51.01
C LYS A 150 10.48 -29.29 -52.27
#